data_AF-A0A7J6KJJ0-F1
#
_entry.id   AF-A0A7J6KJJ0-F1
#
_cell.length_a   1.000
_cell.length_b   1.000
_cell.length_c   1.000
_cell.angle_alpha   90.00
_cell.angle_beta   90.00
_cell.angle_gamma   90.00
#
_symmetry.space_group_name_H-M   'P 1'
#
loop_
_entity.id
_entity.type
_entity.pdbx_description
1 polymer ?
#
loop_
_entity_poly.entity_id
_entity_poly.type
_entity_poly.pdbx_seq_one_letter_code
_entity_poly.pdbx_strand_id
1 'polypeptide(L)'
;VDAILSAEDPLADSVVRCAVEEGRMAILRVAGGCSSDLLPTHECSPVRGRLLQLLVSYSGDWDSDVPRWYTDGCPVGLEVPIPVKGVFPTEASGLEPDSECSLSFIDGSSDLSGYSNYESVEDNPDAVISLLREEESKGFCTFYESLSDVQKAVDGDPLVLTKVAIVPKAGTVPKKYRLICDARRNNLNRHVV
;
A
#
# COMPACT_ATOMS: atom_id res chain seq x y z
N VAL A 1 -1.42 -8.99 20.50
CA VAL A 1 -1.43 -9.50 19.10
C VAL A 1 -0.55 -10.73 18.97
N ASP A 2 0.47 -10.89 19.82
CA ASP A 2 1.27 -12.13 19.93
C ASP A 2 0.53 -13.32 20.60
N ALA A 3 -0.76 -13.20 20.89
CA ALA A 3 -1.55 -14.24 21.56
C ALA A 3 -2.37 -15.12 20.61
N ILE A 4 -2.39 -14.83 19.30
CA ILE A 4 -3.10 -15.65 18.30
C ILE A 4 -2.16 -16.68 17.65
N LEU A 5 -0.84 -16.55 17.81
CA LEU A 5 0.15 -17.50 17.27
C LEU A 5 0.73 -18.46 18.32
N SER A 6 0.15 -18.52 19.52
CA SER A 6 0.68 -19.37 20.58
C SER A 6 0.09 -20.79 20.46
N ALA A 7 0.89 -21.67 19.87
CA ALA A 7 0.70 -23.11 19.65
C ALA A 7 -0.40 -23.50 18.65
N GLU A 8 -0.13 -23.33 17.36
CA GLU A 8 -0.84 -24.11 16.34
C GLU A 8 -0.46 -25.58 16.50
N ASP A 9 -1.46 -26.44 16.67
CA ASP A 9 -1.31 -27.90 16.61
C ASP A 9 -0.60 -28.26 15.28
N PRO A 10 0.60 -28.88 15.32
CA PRO A 10 1.35 -29.22 14.11
C PRO A 10 0.55 -30.09 13.14
N LEU A 11 -0.39 -30.90 13.65
CA LEU A 11 -1.28 -31.70 12.84
C LEU A 11 -2.32 -30.82 12.13
N ALA A 12 -2.88 -29.82 12.82
CA ALA A 12 -3.80 -28.85 12.23
C ALA A 12 -3.11 -27.98 11.16
N ASP A 13 -1.88 -27.53 11.41
CA ASP A 13 -1.07 -26.79 10.41
C ASP A 13 -0.81 -27.66 9.17
N SER A 14 -0.49 -28.95 9.35
CA SER A 14 -0.28 -29.86 8.22
C SER A 14 -1.53 -30.06 7.35
N VAL A 15 -2.71 -30.16 7.97
CA VAL A 15 -3.99 -30.33 7.28
C VAL A 15 -4.37 -29.06 6.52
N VAL A 16 -4.20 -27.89 7.14
CA VAL A 16 -4.46 -26.60 6.50
C VAL A 16 -3.57 -26.41 5.28
N ARG A 17 -2.26 -26.70 5.40
CA ARG A 17 -1.33 -26.63 4.26
C ARG A 17 -1.75 -27.57 3.13
N CYS A 18 -2.13 -28.81 3.44
CA CYS A 18 -2.59 -29.78 2.46
C CYS A 18 -3.83 -29.26 1.71
N ALA A 19 -4.84 -28.77 2.43
CA ALA A 19 -6.06 -28.22 1.85
C ALA A 19 -5.78 -26.99 0.96
N VAL A 20 -4.83 -26.13 1.37
CA VAL A 20 -4.41 -24.98 0.57
C VAL A 20 -3.75 -25.43 -0.73
N GLU A 21 -2.83 -26.40 -0.71
CA GLU A 21 -2.22 -26.90 -1.95
C GLU A 21 -3.23 -27.62 -2.85
N GLU A 22 -4.16 -28.39 -2.27
CA GLU A 22 -5.25 -29.01 -3.02
C GLU A 22 -6.12 -27.96 -3.72
N GLY A 23 -6.49 -26.88 -3.02
CA GLY A 23 -7.24 -25.76 -3.59
C GLY A 23 -6.50 -25.09 -4.75
N ARG A 24 -5.19 -24.85 -4.61
CA ARG A 24 -4.38 -24.27 -5.69
C ARG A 24 -4.31 -25.20 -6.91
N MET A 25 -4.11 -26.50 -6.69
CA MET A 25 -4.10 -27.49 -7.76
C MET A 25 -5.47 -27.62 -8.44
N ALA A 26 -6.57 -27.49 -7.68
CA ALA A 26 -7.91 -27.47 -8.23
C ALA A 26 -8.12 -26.25 -9.15
N ILE A 27 -7.67 -25.06 -8.74
CA ILE A 27 -7.72 -23.85 -9.57
C ILE A 27 -6.97 -24.06 -10.89
N LEU A 28 -5.74 -24.59 -10.85
CA LEU A 28 -4.99 -24.87 -12.08
C LEU A 28 -5.75 -25.81 -13.03
N ARG A 29 -6.36 -26.86 -12.49
CA ARG A 29 -7.11 -27.84 -13.29
C ARG A 29 -8.35 -27.23 -13.95
N VAL A 30 -9.12 -26.43 -13.22
CA VAL A 30 -10.38 -25.87 -13.75
C VAL A 30 -10.14 -24.67 -14.65
N ALA A 31 -9.16 -23.82 -14.32
CA ALA A 31 -8.84 -22.61 -15.07
C ALA A 31 -7.84 -22.83 -16.22
N GLY A 32 -7.28 -24.05 -16.36
CA GLY A 32 -6.32 -24.38 -17.42
C GLY A 32 -4.91 -23.81 -17.20
N GLY A 33 -4.49 -23.65 -15.93
CA GLY A 33 -3.17 -23.15 -15.55
C GLY A 33 -2.08 -24.23 -15.54
N CYS A 34 -0.85 -23.81 -15.27
CA CYS A 34 0.32 -24.68 -15.18
C CYS A 34 1.09 -24.48 -13.87
N SER A 35 2.06 -25.35 -13.58
CA SER A 35 2.79 -25.31 -12.31
C SER A 35 3.57 -24.00 -12.08
N SER A 36 3.97 -23.28 -13.13
CA SER A 36 4.63 -21.98 -12.96
C SER A 36 3.70 -20.88 -12.45
N ASP A 37 2.38 -21.05 -12.53
CA ASP A 37 1.41 -20.10 -11.98
C ASP A 37 1.31 -20.19 -10.45
N LEU A 38 1.88 -21.25 -9.85
CA LEU A 38 1.98 -21.42 -8.40
C LEU A 38 3.18 -20.72 -7.78
N LEU A 39 4.06 -20.13 -8.58
CA LEU A 39 5.21 -19.41 -8.07
C LEU A 39 4.75 -18.08 -7.47
N PRO A 40 5.31 -17.67 -6.31
CA PRO A 40 5.14 -16.30 -5.81
C PRO A 40 5.53 -15.31 -6.90
N THR A 41 4.73 -14.25 -7.05
CA THR A 41 4.98 -13.27 -8.10
C THR A 41 6.08 -12.28 -7.70
N HIS A 42 6.24 -12.03 -6.41
CA HIS A 42 7.20 -11.09 -5.86
C HIS A 42 7.92 -11.73 -4.67
N GLU A 43 9.22 -11.47 -4.51
CA GLU A 43 10.05 -12.07 -3.46
C GLU A 43 9.58 -11.74 -2.03
N CYS A 44 9.07 -10.53 -1.83
CA CYS A 44 8.54 -10.05 -0.55
C CYS A 44 7.07 -10.42 -0.26
N SER A 45 6.39 -11.18 -1.14
CA SER A 45 4.97 -11.52 -0.95
C SER A 45 4.69 -13.00 -1.21
N PRO A 46 4.00 -13.71 -0.30
CA PRO A 46 3.60 -15.09 -0.53
C PRO A 46 2.43 -15.22 -1.54
N VAL A 47 1.89 -14.09 -2.02
CA VAL A 47 0.77 -14.04 -2.95
C VAL A 47 1.21 -14.46 -4.35
N ARG A 48 0.39 -15.31 -4.98
CA ARG A 48 0.60 -15.84 -6.32
C ARG A 48 -0.31 -15.10 -7.29
N GLY A 49 0.12 -13.94 -7.76
CA GLY A 49 -0.66 -13.08 -8.66
C GLY A 49 -1.12 -13.80 -9.93
N ARG A 50 -0.29 -14.69 -10.50
CA ARG A 50 -0.67 -15.49 -11.68
C ARG A 50 -1.80 -16.48 -11.40
N LEU A 51 -1.74 -17.18 -10.26
CA LEU A 51 -2.83 -18.04 -9.82
C LEU A 51 -4.12 -17.24 -9.57
N LEU A 52 -4.01 -16.06 -8.96
CA LEU A 52 -5.15 -15.17 -8.73
C LEU A 52 -5.76 -14.70 -10.07
N GLN A 53 -4.92 -14.38 -11.05
CA GLN A 53 -5.35 -13.99 -12.39
C GLN A 53 -6.17 -15.09 -13.06
N LEU A 54 -5.72 -16.35 -12.97
CA LEU A 54 -6.46 -17.51 -13.47
C LEU A 54 -7.82 -17.65 -12.79
N LEU A 55 -7.86 -17.50 -11.46
CA LEU A 55 -9.11 -17.59 -10.71
C LEU A 55 -10.10 -16.50 -11.13
N VAL A 56 -9.66 -15.25 -11.18
CA VAL A 56 -10.46 -14.09 -11.60
C VAL A 56 -11.00 -14.27 -13.03
N SER A 57 -10.15 -14.73 -13.95
CA SER A 57 -10.56 -15.00 -15.34
C SER A 57 -11.56 -16.15 -15.45
N TYR A 58 -11.40 -17.21 -14.64
CA TYR A 58 -12.30 -18.35 -14.63
C TYR A 58 -13.65 -18.03 -13.98
N SER A 59 -13.67 -17.26 -12.90
CA SER A 59 -14.90 -16.89 -12.19
C SER A 59 -15.70 -15.79 -12.90
N GLY A 60 -15.08 -15.06 -13.82
CA GLY A 60 -15.67 -13.87 -14.44
C GLY A 60 -15.77 -12.68 -13.49
N ASP A 61 -14.89 -12.62 -12.49
CA ASP A 61 -14.82 -11.50 -11.54
C ASP A 61 -14.44 -10.21 -12.28
N TRP A 62 -15.09 -9.11 -11.91
CA TRP A 62 -14.89 -7.81 -12.54
C TRP A 62 -13.57 -7.17 -12.09
N ASP A 63 -13.07 -7.52 -10.90
CA ASP A 63 -11.82 -7.02 -10.35
C ASP A 63 -10.59 -7.72 -10.97
N SER A 64 -10.32 -7.34 -12.21
CA SER A 64 -9.28 -7.90 -13.07
C SER A 64 -7.90 -7.28 -12.88
N ASP A 65 -7.78 -6.19 -12.12
CA ASP A 65 -6.52 -5.45 -11.98
C ASP A 65 -5.71 -5.88 -10.75
N VAL A 66 -6.38 -6.29 -9.66
CA VAL A 66 -5.72 -6.79 -8.45
C VAL A 66 -4.67 -7.88 -8.72
N PRO A 67 -4.90 -8.89 -9.57
CA PRO A 67 -3.87 -9.89 -9.89
C PRO A 67 -2.59 -9.28 -10.48
N ARG A 68 -2.72 -8.26 -11.31
CA ARG A 68 -1.60 -7.55 -11.94
C ARG A 68 -0.85 -6.68 -10.96
N TRP A 69 -1.51 -6.14 -9.93
CA TRP A 69 -0.79 -5.36 -8.92
C TRP A 69 0.24 -6.19 -8.14
N TYR A 70 0.09 -7.51 -8.08
CA TYR A 70 1.10 -8.39 -7.51
C TYR A 70 2.26 -8.71 -8.47
N THR A 71 2.11 -8.47 -9.77
CA THR A 71 3.18 -8.61 -10.79
C THR A 71 3.89 -7.30 -11.06
N ASP A 72 3.12 -6.24 -11.25
CA ASP A 72 3.58 -4.98 -11.83
C ASP A 72 3.68 -3.87 -10.77
N GLY A 73 3.12 -4.11 -9.57
CA GLY A 73 2.92 -3.10 -8.54
C GLY A 73 1.53 -2.46 -8.62
N CYS A 74 1.01 -2.05 -7.46
CA CYS A 74 -0.25 -1.28 -7.39
C CYS A 74 0.04 0.20 -7.68
N PRO A 75 -0.66 0.84 -8.63
CA PRO A 75 -0.51 2.27 -8.84
C PRO A 75 -0.98 3.05 -7.62
N VAL A 76 -0.24 4.09 -7.24
CA VAL A 76 -0.61 4.99 -6.15
C VAL A 76 -1.57 6.10 -6.60
N GLY A 77 -1.81 6.24 -7.91
CA GLY A 77 -2.62 7.32 -8.47
C GLY A 77 -1.84 8.64 -8.64
N LEU A 78 -0.55 8.58 -8.96
CA LEU A 78 0.22 9.78 -9.36
C LEU A 78 0.41 9.81 -10.88
N GLU A 79 1.26 8.93 -11.40
CA GLU A 79 1.53 8.83 -12.84
C GLU A 79 0.54 7.93 -13.56
N VAL A 80 0.12 6.87 -12.88
CA VAL A 80 -0.79 5.85 -13.40
C VAL A 80 -2.10 5.94 -12.61
N PRO A 81 -3.23 6.23 -13.27
CA PRO A 81 -4.53 6.22 -12.64
C PRO A 81 -4.91 4.83 -12.09
N ILE A 82 -5.67 4.80 -11.01
CA ILE A 82 -6.17 3.55 -10.41
C ILE A 82 -7.51 3.20 -11.07
N PRO A 83 -7.61 2.10 -11.83
CA PRO A 83 -8.83 1.77 -12.57
C PRO A 83 -10.00 1.38 -11.65
N VAL A 84 -11.21 1.80 -12.01
CA VAL A 84 -12.48 1.49 -11.32
C VAL A 84 -13.29 0.47 -12.13
N LYS A 85 -13.72 -0.61 -11.47
CA LYS A 85 -14.54 -1.68 -12.09
C LYS A 85 -16.03 -1.59 -11.76
N GLY A 86 -16.48 -0.52 -11.12
CA GLY A 86 -17.89 -0.31 -10.75
C GLY A 86 -18.40 -1.25 -9.65
N VAL A 87 -17.50 -1.92 -8.92
CA VAL A 87 -17.84 -2.77 -7.76
C VAL A 87 -18.23 -1.90 -6.56
N PHE A 88 -17.50 -0.81 -6.35
CA PHE A 88 -17.78 0.17 -5.31
C PHE A 88 -18.60 1.34 -5.87
N PRO A 89 -19.50 1.93 -5.06
CA PRO A 89 -20.18 3.16 -5.46
C PRO A 89 -19.16 4.26 -5.80
N THR A 90 -19.37 4.95 -6.91
CA THR A 90 -18.66 6.20 -7.20
C THR A 90 -19.07 7.27 -6.19
N GLU A 91 -18.14 8.15 -5.81
CA GLU A 91 -18.48 9.31 -4.99
C GLU A 91 -19.63 10.09 -5.66
N ALA A 92 -20.69 10.37 -4.90
CA ALA A 92 -21.76 11.22 -5.39
C ALA A 92 -21.17 12.61 -5.62
N SER A 93 -21.17 13.07 -6.87
CA SER A 93 -20.73 14.40 -7.29
C SER A 93 -21.35 15.48 -6.37
N GLY A 94 -20.55 16.05 -5.48
CA GLY A 94 -21.06 17.02 -4.50
C GLY A 94 -20.13 17.36 -3.35
N LEU A 95 -19.05 16.60 -3.14
CA LEU A 95 -17.94 17.07 -2.30
C LEU A 95 -17.07 18.00 -3.16
N GLU A 96 -17.33 19.30 -3.04
CA GLU A 96 -16.43 20.32 -3.59
C GLU A 96 -15.00 20.06 -3.09
N PRO A 97 -13.98 20.25 -3.95
CA PRO A 97 -12.60 20.29 -3.51
C PRO A 97 -12.44 21.14 -2.27
N ASP A 98 -11.78 20.63 -1.22
CA ASP A 98 -11.17 21.54 -0.25
C ASP A 98 -10.23 22.43 -1.07
N SER A 99 -10.59 23.70 -1.21
CA SER A 99 -9.86 24.70 -2.02
C SER A 99 -8.44 24.94 -1.50
N GLU A 100 -8.14 24.48 -0.29
CA GLU A 100 -6.82 24.49 0.35
C GLU A 100 -5.90 23.34 -0.07
N CYS A 101 -6.33 22.43 -0.96
CA CYS A 101 -5.61 21.20 -1.25
C CYS A 101 -5.43 20.97 -2.74
N SER A 102 -4.27 21.33 -3.25
CA SER A 102 -3.71 20.77 -4.48
C SER A 102 -2.47 19.95 -4.12
N LEU A 103 -2.37 18.75 -4.72
CA LEU A 103 -1.06 18.18 -5.01
C LEU A 103 -0.29 19.24 -5.78
N SER A 104 0.63 19.90 -5.10
CA SER A 104 1.65 20.65 -5.80
C SER A 104 2.80 19.68 -5.97
N PHE A 105 3.08 19.36 -7.23
CA PHE A 105 4.39 18.87 -7.56
C PHE A 105 5.39 19.94 -7.12
N ILE A 106 6.30 19.56 -6.25
CA ILE A 106 7.41 20.39 -5.83
C ILE A 106 8.67 19.91 -6.54
N ASP A 107 9.59 20.84 -6.75
CA ASP A 107 10.93 20.57 -7.22
C ASP A 107 11.96 20.99 -6.17
N GLY A 108 13.24 20.74 -6.45
CA GLY A 108 14.34 21.12 -5.55
C GLY A 108 14.50 22.62 -5.28
N SER A 109 13.68 23.50 -5.91
CA SER A 109 13.68 24.95 -5.73
C SER A 109 12.43 25.50 -5.04
N SER A 110 11.47 24.62 -4.72
CA SER A 110 10.17 25.02 -4.16
C SER A 110 10.31 25.57 -2.73
N ASP A 111 9.64 26.70 -2.46
CA ASP A 111 9.59 27.29 -1.12
C ASP A 111 8.66 26.48 -0.20
N LEU A 112 9.27 25.80 0.78
CA LEU A 112 8.55 25.00 1.77
C LEU A 112 8.29 25.74 3.09
N SER A 113 8.51 27.05 3.16
CA SER A 113 8.36 27.83 4.40
C SER A 113 6.94 27.80 4.99
N GLY A 114 5.92 27.48 4.19
CA GLY A 114 4.53 27.28 4.62
C GLY A 114 4.13 25.81 4.84
N TYR A 115 5.04 24.85 4.63
CA TYR A 115 4.74 23.43 4.80
C TYR A 115 5.04 22.96 6.22
N SER A 116 4.03 22.37 6.86
CA SER A 116 4.17 21.64 8.11
C SER A 116 3.32 20.38 8.10
N ASN A 117 3.71 19.36 8.87
CA ASN A 117 2.84 18.23 9.13
C ASN A 117 1.71 18.64 10.09
N TYR A 118 0.85 17.68 10.37
CA TYR A 118 -0.18 17.83 11.39
C TYR A 118 0.44 18.00 12.77
N GLU A 119 -0.23 18.77 13.65
CA GLU A 119 0.15 18.98 15.05
C GLU A 119 0.49 17.66 15.76
N SER A 120 -0.26 16.58 15.50
CA SER A 120 0.03 15.24 16.05
C SER A 120 1.47 14.75 15.81
N VAL A 121 2.09 15.13 14.69
CA VAL A 121 3.47 14.79 14.31
C VAL A 121 4.44 15.80 14.88
N GLU A 122 4.17 17.09 14.69
CA GLU A 122 5.06 18.18 15.13
C GLU A 122 5.23 18.18 16.66
N ASP A 123 4.19 17.80 17.41
CA ASP A 123 4.23 17.68 18.88
C ASP A 123 4.90 16.39 19.38
N ASN A 124 5.16 15.41 18.51
CA ASN A 124 5.68 14.08 18.89
C ASN A 124 6.84 13.62 17.97
N PRO A 125 7.89 14.43 17.75
CA PRO A 125 8.92 14.15 16.76
C PRO A 125 9.67 12.83 17.01
N ASP A 126 10.00 12.51 18.26
CA ASP A 126 10.73 11.28 18.61
C ASP A 126 9.94 10.01 18.27
N ALA A 127 8.62 10.04 18.48
CA ALA A 127 7.73 8.91 18.17
C ALA A 127 7.63 8.71 16.65
N VAL A 128 7.57 9.80 15.88
CA VAL A 128 7.51 9.75 14.42
C VAL A 128 8.82 9.27 13.82
N ILE A 129 9.95 9.81 14.26
CA ILE A 129 11.27 9.35 13.79
C ILE A 129 11.47 7.87 14.11
N SER A 130 11.09 7.41 15.30
CA SER A 130 11.16 6.00 15.66
C SER A 130 10.33 5.11 14.72
N LEU A 131 9.10 5.53 14.39
CA LEU A 131 8.26 4.82 13.42
C LEU A 131 8.88 4.81 12.01
N LEU A 132 9.36 5.95 11.53
CA LEU A 132 9.94 6.05 10.19
C LEU A 132 11.23 5.24 10.06
N ARG A 133 12.05 5.17 11.11
CA ARG A 133 13.24 4.30 11.14
C ARG A 133 12.86 2.81 11.16
N GLU A 134 11.76 2.44 11.82
CA GLU A 134 11.23 1.09 11.74
C GLU A 134 10.82 0.74 10.31
N GLU A 135 10.14 1.65 9.61
CA GLU A 135 9.74 1.46 8.21
C GLU A 135 10.94 1.43 7.24
N GLU A 136 11.96 2.28 7.47
CA GLU A 136 13.23 2.23 6.73
C GLU A 136 13.93 0.88 6.90
N SER A 137 13.97 0.34 8.13
CA SER A 137 14.58 -0.97 8.41
C SER A 137 13.90 -2.13 7.69
N LYS A 138 12.61 -1.96 7.34
CA LYS A 138 11.83 -2.91 6.55
C LYS A 138 11.92 -2.66 5.04
N GLY A 139 12.63 -1.61 4.61
CA GLY A 139 12.75 -1.22 3.21
C GLY A 139 11.52 -0.50 2.65
N PHE A 140 10.65 0.06 3.49
CA PHE A 140 9.44 0.77 3.04
C PHE A 140 9.65 2.27 2.79
N CYS A 141 10.74 2.85 3.28
CA CYS A 141 11.10 4.24 2.99
C CYS A 141 12.62 4.45 3.03
N THR A 142 13.07 5.62 2.56
CA THR A 142 14.48 6.01 2.54
C THR A 142 14.60 7.46 2.98
N PHE A 143 15.58 7.76 3.83
CA PHE A 143 15.86 9.11 4.29
C PHE A 143 16.85 9.82 3.37
N TYR A 144 16.58 11.09 3.09
CA TYR A 144 17.47 11.98 2.35
C TYR A 144 17.69 13.25 3.16
N GLU A 145 18.88 13.84 3.06
CA GLU A 145 19.23 15.07 3.80
C GLU A 145 18.74 16.34 3.09
N SER A 146 18.39 16.25 1.80
CA SER A 146 17.91 17.38 1.01
C SER A 146 16.90 16.97 -0.07
N LEU A 147 16.01 17.88 -0.46
CA LEU A 147 15.11 17.67 -1.60
C LEU A 147 15.86 17.39 -2.90
N SER A 148 17.04 18.00 -3.08
CA SER A 148 17.89 17.76 -4.26
C SER A 148 18.34 16.31 -4.34
N ASP A 149 18.61 15.66 -3.21
CA ASP A 149 19.02 14.25 -3.18
C ASP A 149 17.84 13.32 -3.43
N VAL A 150 16.65 13.66 -2.93
CA VAL A 150 15.40 12.96 -3.30
C VAL A 150 15.18 13.06 -4.80
N GLN A 151 15.29 14.27 -5.38
CA GLN A 151 15.10 14.51 -6.82
C GLN A 151 16.05 13.67 -7.68
N LYS A 152 17.32 13.56 -7.28
CA LYS A 152 18.31 12.70 -7.95
C LYS A 152 17.97 11.22 -7.81
N ALA A 153 17.44 10.80 -6.67
CA ALA A 153 17.08 9.42 -6.42
C ALA A 153 15.87 8.94 -7.23
N VAL A 154 15.01 9.87 -7.65
CA VAL A 154 13.86 9.61 -8.55
C VAL A 154 14.14 10.06 -9.99
N ASP A 155 15.40 10.10 -10.42
CA ASP A 155 15.81 10.44 -11.78
C ASP A 155 15.27 11.77 -12.33
N GLY A 156 14.96 12.72 -11.45
CA GLY A 156 14.41 14.02 -11.82
C GLY A 156 12.88 14.06 -11.91
N ASP A 157 12.17 13.00 -11.51
CA ASP A 157 10.71 12.99 -11.50
C ASP A 157 10.12 13.97 -10.47
N PRO A 158 9.02 14.67 -10.81
CA PRO A 158 8.40 15.64 -9.93
C PRO A 158 8.06 15.05 -8.55
N LEU A 159 8.48 15.75 -7.48
CA LEU A 159 8.23 15.28 -6.12
C LEU A 159 6.85 15.70 -5.65
N VAL A 160 6.22 14.86 -4.83
CA VAL A 160 4.95 15.16 -4.20
C VAL A 160 5.12 15.11 -2.69
N LEU A 161 4.83 16.22 -2.01
CA LEU A 161 4.77 16.22 -0.55
C LEU A 161 3.45 15.66 -0.07
N THR A 162 3.53 14.73 0.88
CA THR A 162 2.35 14.19 1.56
C THR A 162 2.43 14.50 3.05
N LYS A 163 1.49 15.30 3.56
CA LYS A 163 1.36 15.52 5.00
C LYS A 163 1.10 14.20 5.72
N VAL A 164 1.80 14.00 6.83
CA VAL A 164 1.63 12.83 7.71
C VAL A 164 1.01 13.21 9.05
N ALA A 165 0.23 12.30 9.59
CA ALA A 165 -0.33 12.37 10.94
C ALA A 165 0.06 11.12 11.73
N ILE A 166 -0.02 11.18 13.07
CA ILE A 166 0.03 9.97 13.90
C ILE A 166 -1.22 9.82 14.75
N VAL A 167 -1.66 8.56 14.90
CA VAL A 167 -2.81 8.20 15.73
C VAL A 167 -2.40 7.16 16.77
N PRO A 168 -2.70 7.34 18.07
CA PRO A 168 -2.35 6.38 19.09
C PRO A 168 -3.12 5.07 18.91
N LYS A 169 -2.45 3.94 19.12
CA LYS A 169 -3.08 2.63 19.22
C LYS A 169 -3.75 2.51 20.60
N ALA A 170 -5.05 2.24 20.59
CA ALA A 170 -5.79 2.01 21.83
C ALA A 170 -5.24 0.80 22.58
N GLY A 171 -5.08 0.93 23.91
CA GLY A 171 -4.73 -0.19 24.80
C GLY A 171 -3.28 -0.66 24.76
N THR A 172 -2.34 0.10 24.18
CA THR A 172 -0.91 -0.28 24.16
C THR A 172 -0.11 0.44 25.24
N VAL A 173 0.70 -0.32 26.01
CA VAL A 173 1.70 0.19 26.96
C VAL A 173 3.06 -0.49 26.63
N PRO A 174 4.13 0.25 26.27
CA PRO A 174 4.16 1.70 26.05
C PRO A 174 3.24 2.14 24.88
N LYS A 175 2.92 3.43 24.85
CA LYS A 175 2.02 4.03 23.84
C LYS A 175 2.61 3.82 22.45
N LYS A 176 1.90 3.08 21.59
CA LYS A 176 2.27 2.87 20.19
C LYS A 176 1.42 3.77 19.30
N TYR A 177 1.95 4.13 18.14
CA TYR A 177 1.26 4.98 17.17
C TYR A 177 1.09 4.25 15.83
N ARG A 178 0.22 4.79 14.98
CA ARG A 178 0.11 4.48 13.55
C ARG A 178 0.47 5.75 12.79
N LEU A 179 1.41 5.65 11.86
CA LEU A 179 1.67 6.69 10.87
C LEU A 179 0.54 6.67 9.84
N ILE A 180 0.01 7.83 9.50
CA ILE A 180 -1.05 8.03 8.51
C ILE A 180 -0.53 9.00 7.46
N CYS A 181 -0.43 8.54 6.21
CA CYS A 181 -0.22 9.41 5.05
C CYS A 181 -1.57 9.93 4.57
N ASP A 182 -1.75 11.25 4.53
CA ASP A 182 -3.02 11.85 4.13
C ASP A 182 -3.18 11.90 2.61
N ALA A 183 -3.63 10.80 2.02
CA ALA A 183 -3.90 10.73 0.58
C ALA A 183 -5.13 11.56 0.13
N ARG A 184 -5.97 12.04 1.06
CA ARG A 184 -7.16 12.85 0.74
C ARG A 184 -6.75 14.29 0.44
N ARG A 185 -5.97 14.90 1.31
CA ARG A 185 -5.51 16.29 1.13
C ARG A 185 -4.50 16.43 0.00
N ASN A 186 -3.77 15.37 -0.26
CA ASN A 186 -2.88 15.31 -1.40
C ASN A 186 -3.58 14.76 -2.63
N ASN A 187 -4.90 14.95 -2.86
CA ASN A 187 -5.65 14.58 -4.09
C ASN A 187 -5.31 13.24 -4.80
N LEU A 188 -4.59 12.30 -4.17
CA LEU A 188 -4.18 11.03 -4.75
C LEU A 188 -5.41 10.21 -5.07
N ASN A 189 -6.39 10.26 -4.17
CA ASN A 189 -7.70 9.63 -4.32
C ASN A 189 -8.48 10.11 -5.56
N ARG A 190 -8.13 11.25 -6.18
CA ARG A 190 -8.81 11.72 -7.40
C ARG A 190 -8.33 11.06 -8.69
N HIS A 191 -7.18 10.40 -8.66
CA HIS A 191 -6.65 9.69 -9.81
C HIS A 191 -7.20 8.26 -9.90
N VAL A 192 -8.23 7.97 -9.11
CA VAL A 192 -9.06 6.77 -9.25
C VAL A 192 -10.06 7.04 -10.39
N VAL A 193 -9.94 6.31 -11.50
CA VAL A 193 -10.69 6.56 -12.76
C VAL A 193 -11.41 5.33 -13.28
#